data_AF-A0A6G3D941-F1
#
_entry.id   AF-A0A6G3D941-F1
#
_cell.length_a   1.000
_cell.length_b   1.000
_cell.length_c   1.000
_cell.angle_alpha   90.00
_cell.angle_beta   90.00
_cell.angle_gamma   90.00
#
_symmetry.space_group_name_H-M   'P 1'
#
loop_
_entity.id
_entity.type
_entity.pdbx_description
1 polymer ?
#
loop_
_entity_poly.entity_id
_entity_poly.type
_entity_poly.pdbx_seq_one_letter_code
_entity_poly.pdbx_strand_id
1 'polypeptide(L)'
;VYVAWGGREGAESGAAKDVRDALDRMKEAFDLLGEYVTEQGYDLKFAIEPKPNEPRGDILLPTVGHALAFIERLERPELYGVNPEVGHEQMAGLNFPHGIAQALWAGKLFHIDLNGQSGIKYDQDLRFGAGDLRAAFWLVDLLERAGYAGPRHFDFKPPRTEDLDGVWASAAGCMRNYLILKDRAAAFRADPQVQEALAAARLDELARPTAEDGLTSLLADRSAYDTFDVDAAAARGMAFEHLDQLAMDHLLGAR
;
A
#
# COMPACT_ATOMS: atom_id res chain seq x y z
N VAL A 1 -2.70 -18.37 -3.69
CA VAL A 1 -1.73 -17.36 -4.16
C VAL A 1 -0.34 -17.90 -3.92
N TYR A 2 0.58 -17.77 -4.88
CA TYR A 2 1.99 -18.11 -4.72
C TYR A 2 2.81 -16.83 -4.73
N VAL A 3 3.51 -16.55 -3.63
CA VAL A 3 4.32 -15.34 -3.47
C VAL A 3 5.70 -15.58 -4.07
N ALA A 4 6.24 -14.57 -4.76
CA ALA A 4 7.60 -14.56 -5.28
C ALA A 4 8.36 -13.33 -4.76
N TRP A 5 9.22 -13.55 -3.77
CA TRP A 5 10.16 -12.55 -3.29
C TRP A 5 11.55 -12.76 -3.91
N GLY A 6 11.91 -11.87 -4.83
CA GLY A 6 13.18 -11.86 -5.55
C GLY A 6 14.34 -11.29 -4.73
N GLY A 7 14.50 -11.65 -3.46
CA GLY A 7 15.46 -10.99 -2.55
C GLY A 7 16.93 -11.02 -3.00
N ARG A 8 17.30 -11.87 -3.96
CA ARG A 8 18.66 -11.93 -4.54
C ARG A 8 18.76 -11.31 -5.93
N GLU A 9 17.68 -10.84 -6.51
CA GLU A 9 17.64 -10.28 -7.85
C GLU A 9 18.02 -8.80 -7.79
N GLY A 10 19.29 -8.50 -8.05
CA GLY A 10 19.84 -7.15 -7.81
C GLY A 10 21.35 -7.06 -8.01
N ALA A 11 21.96 -5.99 -7.50
CA ALA A 11 23.39 -5.73 -7.60
C ALA A 11 23.94 -4.88 -6.43
N GLU A 12 25.26 -5.01 -6.18
CA GLU A 12 26.02 -4.09 -5.31
C GLU A 12 26.88 -3.11 -6.14
N SER A 13 27.00 -3.33 -7.45
CA SER A 13 27.79 -2.46 -8.34
C SER A 13 27.15 -2.38 -9.74
N GLY A 14 27.18 -1.19 -10.35
CA GLY A 14 26.42 -0.90 -11.56
C GLY A 14 26.83 -1.69 -12.80
N ALA A 15 28.10 -2.12 -12.90
CA ALA A 15 28.57 -2.93 -14.03
C ALA A 15 28.23 -4.43 -13.90
N ALA A 16 27.76 -4.89 -12.73
CA ALA A 16 27.54 -6.32 -12.46
C ALA A 16 26.22 -6.86 -13.04
N LYS A 17 25.32 -5.99 -13.50
CA LYS A 17 24.00 -6.39 -13.99
C LYS A 17 23.51 -5.43 -15.08
N ASP A 18 23.33 -5.92 -16.31
CA ASP A 18 22.45 -5.22 -17.27
C ASP A 18 21.01 -5.44 -16.81
N VAL A 19 20.37 -4.37 -16.36
CA VAL A 19 19.02 -4.43 -15.80
C VAL A 19 17.97 -4.77 -16.85
N ARG A 20 18.18 -4.39 -18.13
CA ARG A 20 17.23 -4.73 -19.20
C ARG A 20 17.24 -6.21 -19.45
N ASP A 21 18.43 -6.80 -19.56
CA ASP A 21 18.58 -8.24 -19.71
C ASP A 21 18.00 -8.98 -18.50
N ALA A 22 18.21 -8.48 -17.28
CA ALA A 22 17.66 -9.06 -16.06
C ALA A 22 16.12 -9.03 -16.03
N LEU A 23 15.50 -7.93 -16.46
CA LEU A 23 14.04 -7.81 -16.56
C LEU A 23 13.47 -8.74 -17.65
N ASP A 24 14.18 -8.90 -18.77
CA ASP A 24 13.76 -9.85 -19.81
C ASP A 24 13.80 -11.30 -19.28
N ARG A 25 14.82 -11.68 -18.49
CA ARG A 25 14.89 -13.02 -17.85
C ARG A 25 13.83 -13.19 -16.77
N MET A 26 13.57 -12.14 -15.98
CA MET A 26 12.51 -12.14 -14.98
C MET A 26 11.15 -12.36 -15.65
N LYS A 27 10.85 -11.64 -16.73
CA LYS A 27 9.63 -11.80 -17.52
C LYS A 27 9.51 -13.21 -18.08
N GLU A 28 10.55 -13.71 -18.73
CA GLU A 28 10.59 -15.07 -19.27
C GLU A 28 10.25 -16.13 -18.21
N ALA A 29 10.84 -16.02 -17.00
CA ALA A 29 10.56 -16.94 -15.91
C ALA A 29 9.10 -16.87 -15.44
N PHE A 30 8.54 -15.68 -15.25
CA PHE A 30 7.14 -15.54 -14.86
C PHE A 30 6.20 -16.04 -15.96
N ASP A 31 6.45 -15.71 -17.23
CA ASP A 31 5.62 -16.17 -18.35
C ASP A 31 5.55 -17.70 -18.41
N LEU A 32 6.69 -18.40 -18.22
CA LEU A 32 6.73 -19.87 -18.15
C LEU A 32 5.93 -20.43 -16.96
N LEU A 33 6.00 -19.77 -15.78
CA LEU A 33 5.19 -20.17 -14.62
C LEU A 33 3.70 -19.98 -14.89
N GLY A 34 3.31 -18.88 -15.55
CA GLY A 34 1.93 -18.61 -15.96
C GLY A 34 1.40 -19.61 -16.98
N GLU A 35 2.23 -19.96 -17.97
CA GLU A 35 1.92 -21.01 -18.95
C GLU A 35 1.70 -22.34 -18.23
N TYR A 36 2.63 -22.76 -17.37
CA TYR A 36 2.54 -24.02 -16.65
C TYR A 36 1.25 -24.13 -15.81
N VAL A 37 0.93 -23.12 -14.98
CA VAL A 37 -0.29 -23.19 -14.14
C VAL A 37 -1.57 -23.21 -14.98
N THR A 38 -1.55 -22.56 -16.14
CA THR A 38 -2.67 -22.58 -17.09
C THR A 38 -2.82 -23.98 -17.70
N GLU A 39 -1.72 -24.58 -18.17
CA GLU A 39 -1.74 -25.92 -18.78
C GLU A 39 -2.16 -27.00 -17.79
N GLN A 40 -1.75 -26.89 -16.53
CA GLN A 40 -2.15 -27.81 -15.47
C GLN A 40 -3.58 -27.55 -14.95
N GLY A 41 -4.22 -26.44 -15.35
CA GLY A 41 -5.57 -26.09 -14.89
C GLY A 41 -5.64 -25.72 -13.40
N TYR A 42 -4.56 -25.16 -12.84
CA TYR A 42 -4.56 -24.70 -11.46
C TYR A 42 -5.23 -23.33 -11.33
N ASP A 43 -6.07 -23.16 -10.32
CA ASP A 43 -6.63 -21.85 -9.92
C ASP A 43 -5.63 -21.07 -9.05
N LEU A 44 -4.39 -20.94 -9.55
CA LEU A 44 -3.28 -20.30 -8.85
C LEU A 44 -3.01 -18.90 -9.43
N LYS A 45 -2.89 -17.92 -8.54
CA LYS A 45 -2.42 -16.57 -8.84
C LYS A 45 -1.05 -16.34 -8.24
N PHE A 46 -0.25 -15.48 -8.86
CA PHE A 46 1.08 -15.09 -8.40
C PHE A 46 1.06 -13.69 -7.80
N ALA A 47 1.84 -13.49 -6.74
CA ALA A 47 2.00 -12.18 -6.10
C ALA A 47 3.50 -11.85 -5.97
N ILE A 48 3.96 -10.81 -6.68
CA ILE A 48 5.35 -10.35 -6.62
C ILE A 48 5.53 -9.47 -5.38
N GLU A 49 6.54 -9.77 -4.58
CA GLU A 49 6.86 -9.03 -3.36
C GLU A 49 8.04 -8.07 -3.61
N PRO A 50 7.78 -6.76 -3.68
CA PRO A 50 8.84 -5.76 -3.86
C PRO A 50 9.59 -5.51 -2.56
N LYS A 51 10.89 -5.23 -2.67
CA LYS A 51 11.73 -4.76 -1.57
C LYS A 51 12.85 -3.87 -2.14
N PRO A 52 13.19 -2.72 -1.53
CA PRO A 52 14.15 -1.80 -2.13
C PRO A 52 15.59 -2.30 -2.09
N ASN A 53 15.99 -2.94 -0.99
CA ASN A 53 17.33 -3.46 -0.75
C ASN A 53 17.28 -4.51 0.36
N GLU A 54 18.44 -5.09 0.66
CA GLU A 54 18.65 -6.16 1.64
C GLU A 54 17.97 -7.49 1.25
N PRO A 55 18.77 -8.52 0.91
CA PRO A 55 20.21 -8.62 1.11
C PRO A 55 21.10 -8.07 -0.02
N ARG A 56 20.53 -7.62 -1.16
CA ARG A 56 21.32 -6.94 -2.21
C ARG A 56 21.46 -5.44 -1.90
N GLY A 57 22.47 -4.79 -2.49
CA GLY A 57 22.63 -3.33 -2.42
C GLY A 57 21.39 -2.60 -2.97
N ASP A 58 20.97 -2.98 -4.18
CA ASP A 58 19.70 -2.59 -4.79
C ASP A 58 19.01 -3.84 -5.35
N ILE A 59 17.74 -4.05 -4.99
CA ILE A 59 16.91 -5.15 -5.50
C ILE A 59 16.09 -4.64 -6.69
N LEU A 60 15.91 -5.49 -7.71
CA LEU A 60 15.04 -5.23 -8.85
C LEU A 60 13.57 -5.21 -8.42
N LEU A 61 12.76 -4.38 -9.08
CA LEU A 61 11.37 -4.13 -8.68
C LEU A 61 11.27 -3.60 -7.23
N PRO A 62 11.94 -2.48 -6.92
CA PRO A 62 12.23 -2.08 -5.54
C PRO A 62 11.02 -1.60 -4.73
N THR A 63 9.89 -1.29 -5.38
CA THR A 63 8.67 -0.81 -4.72
C THR A 63 7.43 -1.34 -5.42
N VAL A 64 6.27 -1.22 -4.76
CA VAL A 64 4.96 -1.61 -5.31
C VAL A 64 4.74 -1.07 -6.72
N GLY A 65 5.06 0.19 -6.97
CA GLY A 65 4.89 0.82 -8.29
C GLY A 65 5.71 0.15 -9.39
N HIS A 66 6.95 -0.24 -9.09
CA HIS A 66 7.82 -0.92 -10.06
C HIS A 66 7.32 -2.34 -10.36
N ALA A 67 6.90 -3.07 -9.34
CA ALA A 67 6.32 -4.40 -9.51
C ALA A 67 5.03 -4.36 -10.33
N LEU A 68 4.12 -3.40 -10.06
CA LEU A 68 2.91 -3.19 -10.85
C LEU A 68 3.23 -2.89 -12.32
N ALA A 69 4.17 -1.99 -12.59
CA ALA A 69 4.57 -1.64 -13.95
C ALA A 69 5.19 -2.81 -14.72
N PHE A 70 5.95 -3.68 -14.03
CA PHE A 70 6.50 -4.90 -14.61
C PHE A 70 5.42 -5.93 -14.93
N ILE A 71 4.45 -6.13 -14.03
CA ILE A 71 3.35 -7.08 -14.20
C ILE A 71 2.57 -6.82 -15.50
N GLU A 72 2.34 -5.55 -15.84
CA GLU A 72 1.63 -5.17 -17.08
C GLU A 72 2.39 -5.51 -18.37
N ARG A 73 3.63 -6.03 -18.27
CA ARG A 73 4.43 -6.50 -19.40
C ARG A 73 4.48 -8.02 -19.52
N LEU A 74 3.88 -8.77 -18.59
CA LEU A 74 3.79 -10.23 -18.66
C LEU A 74 2.76 -10.66 -19.72
N GLU A 75 2.86 -11.88 -20.25
CA GLU A 75 1.94 -12.36 -21.30
C GLU A 75 0.51 -12.59 -20.80
N ARG A 76 0.36 -12.87 -19.50
CA ARG A 76 -0.93 -13.11 -18.83
C ARG A 76 -1.06 -12.24 -17.58
N PRO A 77 -1.07 -10.90 -17.71
CA PRO A 77 -0.95 -9.98 -16.59
C PRO A 77 -2.05 -10.19 -15.53
N GLU A 78 -3.22 -10.71 -15.91
CA GLU A 78 -4.33 -11.05 -15.02
C GLU A 78 -4.03 -12.13 -13.97
N LEU A 79 -3.02 -12.97 -14.19
CA LEU A 79 -2.57 -14.00 -13.24
C LEU A 79 -1.66 -13.44 -12.13
N TYR A 80 -1.18 -12.20 -12.29
CA TYR A 80 -0.18 -11.60 -11.44
C TYR A 80 -0.71 -10.35 -10.74
N GLY A 81 -0.38 -10.26 -9.46
CA GLY A 81 -0.56 -9.09 -8.61
C GLY A 81 0.67 -8.89 -7.74
N VAL A 82 0.51 -8.09 -6.70
CA VAL A 82 1.58 -7.78 -5.74
C VAL A 82 1.28 -8.37 -4.36
N ASN A 83 2.35 -8.65 -3.62
CA ASN A 83 2.38 -8.91 -2.18
C ASN A 83 3.19 -7.80 -1.48
N PRO A 84 2.63 -6.62 -1.23
CA PRO A 84 3.39 -5.55 -0.58
C PRO A 84 3.58 -5.86 0.90
N GLU A 85 4.76 -5.52 1.43
CA GLU A 85 5.05 -5.59 2.86
C GLU A 85 5.19 -4.18 3.46
N VAL A 86 4.61 -3.97 4.65
CA VAL A 86 4.68 -2.69 5.37
C VAL A 86 6.12 -2.18 5.49
N GLY A 87 7.02 -3.04 5.96
CA GLY A 87 8.41 -2.69 6.21
C GLY A 87 9.16 -2.28 4.94
N HIS A 88 8.97 -3.03 3.85
CA HIS A 88 9.69 -2.81 2.59
C HIS A 88 9.47 -1.42 1.98
N GLU A 89 8.24 -0.92 1.88
CA GLU A 89 8.02 0.44 1.37
C GLU A 89 8.53 1.50 2.37
N GLN A 90 8.42 1.24 3.68
CA GLN A 90 8.93 2.13 4.73
C GLN A 90 10.46 2.19 4.75
N MET A 91 11.17 1.14 4.31
CA MET A 91 12.61 1.16 4.09
C MET A 91 13.02 2.16 3.00
N ALA A 92 12.12 2.47 2.05
CA ALA A 92 12.32 3.53 1.05
C ALA A 92 11.75 4.89 1.49
N GLY A 93 11.24 5.00 2.73
CA GLY A 93 10.59 6.21 3.24
C GLY A 93 9.23 6.51 2.57
N LEU A 94 8.62 5.51 1.92
CA LEU A 94 7.35 5.67 1.24
C LEU A 94 6.16 5.50 2.19
N ASN A 95 5.04 6.11 1.82
CA ASN A 95 3.78 5.96 2.52
C ASN A 95 3.10 4.64 2.09
N PHE A 96 3.16 3.63 2.96
CA PHE A 96 2.61 2.30 2.67
C PHE A 96 1.10 2.33 2.34
N PRO A 97 0.21 2.99 3.13
CA PRO A 97 -1.20 3.13 2.75
C PRO A 97 -1.44 3.71 1.34
N HIS A 98 -0.63 4.66 0.89
CA HIS A 98 -0.75 5.21 -0.48
C HIS A 98 -0.38 4.16 -1.55
N GLY A 99 0.70 3.41 -1.34
CA GLY A 99 1.07 2.31 -2.24
C GLY A 99 0.00 1.21 -2.30
N ILE A 100 -0.60 0.87 -1.15
CA ILE A 100 -1.72 -0.08 -1.08
C ILE A 100 -2.95 0.45 -1.80
N ALA A 101 -3.29 1.75 -1.67
CA ALA A 101 -4.39 2.35 -2.38
C ALA A 101 -4.20 2.28 -3.90
N GLN A 102 -2.97 2.48 -4.40
CA GLN A 102 -2.64 2.30 -5.82
C GLN A 102 -2.78 0.84 -6.27
N ALA A 103 -2.32 -0.12 -5.48
CA ALA A 103 -2.46 -1.55 -5.79
C ALA A 103 -3.92 -2.00 -5.82
N LEU A 104 -4.75 -1.48 -4.91
CA LEU A 104 -6.21 -1.69 -4.90
C LEU A 104 -6.87 -1.07 -6.13
N TRP A 105 -6.50 0.17 -6.47
CA TRP A 105 -7.02 0.87 -7.66
C TRP A 105 -6.71 0.11 -8.95
N ALA A 106 -5.53 -0.52 -9.05
CA ALA A 106 -5.16 -1.37 -10.18
C ALA A 106 -5.83 -2.75 -10.17
N GLY A 107 -6.52 -3.14 -9.08
CA GLY A 107 -7.07 -4.49 -8.91
C GLY A 107 -6.00 -5.57 -8.74
N LYS A 108 -4.81 -5.19 -8.22
CA LYS A 108 -3.60 -6.04 -8.17
C LYS A 108 -3.13 -6.39 -6.76
N LEU A 109 -3.81 -5.94 -5.70
CA LEU A 109 -3.48 -6.36 -4.33
C LEU A 109 -3.97 -7.81 -4.09
N PHE A 110 -3.13 -8.79 -4.42
CA PHE A 110 -3.48 -10.21 -4.31
C PHE A 110 -3.16 -10.81 -2.95
N HIS A 111 -2.14 -10.27 -2.30
CA HIS A 111 -1.73 -10.63 -0.93
C HIS A 111 -1.14 -9.39 -0.24
N ILE A 112 -0.90 -9.46 1.06
CA ILE A 112 -0.28 -8.39 1.82
C ILE A 112 0.43 -8.96 3.05
N ASP A 113 1.61 -8.42 3.35
CA ASP A 113 2.38 -8.76 4.53
C ASP A 113 2.43 -7.62 5.54
N LEU A 114 2.04 -7.94 6.77
CA LEU A 114 1.81 -6.99 7.85
C LEU A 114 2.89 -7.12 8.92
N ASN A 115 3.71 -6.08 9.05
CA ASN A 115 4.71 -5.97 10.10
C ASN A 115 4.91 -4.49 10.49
N GLY A 116 6.07 -4.16 11.09
CA GLY A 116 6.41 -2.82 11.50
C GLY A 116 7.87 -2.50 11.22
N GLN A 117 8.11 -1.26 10.79
CA GLN A 117 9.43 -0.72 10.51
C GLN A 117 9.53 0.70 11.09
N SER A 118 10.74 1.08 11.53
CA SER A 118 10.99 2.44 12.03
C SER A 118 11.81 3.26 11.02
N GLY A 119 11.25 3.45 9.82
CA GLY A 119 11.84 4.25 8.73
C GLY A 119 12.99 3.56 7.99
N ILE A 120 13.87 4.36 7.39
CA ILE A 120 14.92 3.92 6.46
C ILE A 120 16.10 3.29 7.24
N LYS A 121 16.16 1.96 7.27
CA LYS A 121 17.25 1.14 7.85
C LYS A 121 17.11 -0.31 7.38
N TYR A 122 17.88 -1.22 7.98
CA TYR A 122 17.68 -2.67 7.81
C TYR A 122 16.22 -3.07 8.09
N ASP A 123 15.78 -4.14 7.47
CA ASP A 123 14.44 -4.67 7.67
C ASP A 123 14.27 -5.24 9.07
N GLN A 124 13.42 -4.60 9.87
CA GLN A 124 13.30 -4.91 11.30
C GLN A 124 12.31 -6.03 11.60
N ASP A 125 11.34 -6.29 10.71
CA ASP A 125 10.30 -7.28 10.90
C ASP A 125 9.56 -7.16 12.25
N LEU A 126 9.29 -5.94 12.74
CA LEU A 126 8.60 -5.78 14.02
C LEU A 126 7.17 -6.31 13.90
N ARG A 127 6.58 -6.74 15.02
CA ARG A 127 5.15 -7.10 15.05
C ARG A 127 4.28 -5.96 14.51
N PHE A 128 3.21 -6.28 13.77
CA PHE A 128 2.32 -5.28 13.18
C PHE A 128 1.78 -4.27 14.20
N GLY A 129 1.78 -2.98 13.86
CA GLY A 129 1.40 -1.87 14.73
C GLY A 129 2.53 -1.34 15.63
N ALA A 130 3.68 -2.02 15.70
CA ALA A 130 4.93 -1.37 16.09
C ALA A 130 5.52 -0.60 14.89
N GLY A 131 6.51 0.26 15.14
CA GLY A 131 7.03 1.17 14.10
C GLY A 131 6.09 2.36 13.89
N ASP A 132 5.69 2.63 12.65
CA ASP A 132 4.74 3.71 12.33
C ASP A 132 3.28 3.31 12.64
N LEU A 133 2.86 3.63 13.87
CA LEU A 133 1.51 3.34 14.35
C LEU A 133 0.42 4.11 13.58
N ARG A 134 0.69 5.33 13.11
CA ARG A 134 -0.31 6.10 12.34
C ARG A 134 -0.51 5.52 10.95
N ALA A 135 0.58 5.11 10.29
CA ALA A 135 0.48 4.41 9.02
C ALA A 135 -0.29 3.09 9.17
N ALA A 136 -0.06 2.33 10.25
CA ALA A 136 -0.81 1.11 10.54
C ALA A 136 -2.31 1.39 10.71
N PHE A 137 -2.69 2.46 11.43
CA PHE A 137 -4.10 2.89 11.55
C PHE A 137 -4.73 3.17 10.17
N TRP A 138 -4.07 3.97 9.34
CA TRP A 138 -4.59 4.32 8.02
C TRP A 138 -4.62 3.14 7.05
N LEU A 139 -3.68 2.19 7.16
CA LEU A 139 -3.71 0.94 6.42
C LEU A 139 -4.95 0.12 6.78
N VAL A 140 -5.23 -0.07 8.07
CA VAL A 140 -6.39 -0.84 8.51
C VAL A 140 -7.70 -0.17 8.08
N ASP A 141 -7.82 1.15 8.23
CA ASP A 141 -8.96 1.92 7.69
C ASP A 141 -9.16 1.67 6.19
N LEU A 142 -8.08 1.71 5.40
CA LEU A 142 -8.14 1.48 3.96
C LEU A 142 -8.58 0.05 3.62
N LEU A 143 -7.94 -0.97 4.19
CA LEU A 143 -8.23 -2.37 3.87
C LEU A 143 -9.67 -2.77 4.20
N GLU A 144 -10.18 -2.31 5.36
CA GLU A 144 -11.54 -2.61 5.79
C GLU A 144 -12.58 -1.86 4.94
N ARG A 145 -12.34 -0.58 4.59
CA ARG A 145 -13.25 0.18 3.70
C ARG A 145 -13.23 -0.32 2.26
N ALA A 146 -12.08 -0.76 1.76
CA ALA A 146 -11.96 -1.33 0.42
C ALA A 146 -12.54 -2.75 0.32
N GLY A 147 -12.90 -3.38 1.46
CA GLY A 147 -13.41 -4.74 1.47
C GLY A 147 -12.38 -5.78 1.00
N TYR A 148 -11.09 -5.53 1.22
CA TYR A 148 -10.05 -6.50 0.87
C TYR A 148 -10.36 -7.82 1.57
N ALA A 149 -10.50 -8.91 0.81
CA ALA A 149 -10.94 -10.21 1.31
C ALA A 149 -9.80 -11.22 1.48
N GLY A 150 -8.58 -10.88 1.06
CA GLY A 150 -7.43 -11.75 1.20
C GLY A 150 -6.94 -11.88 2.65
N PRO A 151 -5.97 -12.78 2.89
CA PRO A 151 -5.37 -12.97 4.22
C PRO A 151 -4.78 -11.67 4.78
N ARG A 152 -4.85 -11.53 6.10
CA ARG A 152 -4.02 -10.57 6.87
C ARG A 152 -2.81 -11.36 7.37
N HIS A 153 -1.83 -11.55 6.48
CA HIS A 153 -0.64 -12.32 6.80
C HIS A 153 0.36 -11.45 7.58
N PHE A 154 1.00 -12.03 8.58
CA PHE A 154 2.00 -11.36 9.40
C PHE A 154 3.37 -11.96 9.09
N ASP A 155 4.14 -11.34 8.19
CA ASP A 155 5.57 -11.65 8.01
C ASP A 155 6.39 -10.80 8.97
N PHE A 156 6.65 -11.35 10.15
CA PHE A 156 7.35 -10.62 11.21
C PHE A 156 8.25 -11.58 12.00
N LYS A 157 9.19 -11.01 12.76
CA LYS A 157 10.12 -11.76 13.59
C LYS A 157 9.98 -11.32 15.05
N PRO A 158 9.63 -12.24 15.97
CA PRO A 158 9.79 -11.96 17.40
C PRO A 158 11.23 -11.50 17.67
N PRO A 159 11.43 -10.41 18.44
CA PRO A 159 12.77 -9.92 18.70
C PRO A 159 13.68 -11.01 19.27
N ARG A 160 14.95 -11.03 18.86
CA ARG A 160 15.93 -12.04 19.29
C ARG A 160 16.18 -12.12 20.80
N THR A 161 15.60 -11.20 21.58
CA THR A 161 15.65 -11.15 23.04
C THR A 161 14.62 -12.04 23.70
N GLU A 162 13.57 -12.42 22.98
CA GLU A 162 12.45 -13.18 23.50
C GLU A 162 12.78 -14.68 23.61
N ASP A 163 12.20 -15.32 24.62
CA ASP A 163 12.04 -16.78 24.65
C ASP A 163 10.73 -17.20 23.94
N LEU A 164 10.33 -18.48 24.08
CA LEU A 164 9.11 -18.98 23.44
C LEU A 164 7.83 -18.30 23.94
N ASP A 165 7.78 -17.85 25.20
CA ASP A 165 6.60 -17.15 25.71
C ASP A 165 6.48 -15.77 25.05
N GLY A 166 7.61 -15.07 24.88
CA GLY A 166 7.67 -13.82 24.13
C GLY A 166 7.35 -13.98 22.63
N VAL A 167 7.72 -15.11 22.01
CA VAL A 167 7.32 -15.45 20.63
C VAL A 167 5.79 -15.49 20.49
N TRP A 168 5.10 -16.24 21.35
CA TRP A 168 3.64 -16.34 21.32
C TRP A 168 2.97 -15.02 21.69
N ALA A 169 3.53 -14.27 22.65
CA ALA A 169 3.04 -12.95 22.99
C ALA A 169 3.15 -11.97 21.81
N SER A 170 4.23 -12.02 21.05
CA SER A 170 4.44 -11.16 19.87
C SER A 170 3.45 -11.50 18.74
N ALA A 171 3.23 -12.80 18.48
CA ALA A 171 2.22 -13.26 17.53
C ALA A 171 0.79 -12.83 17.92
N ALA A 172 0.43 -12.96 19.20
CA ALA A 172 -0.84 -12.45 19.71
C ALA A 172 -0.94 -10.91 19.58
N GLY A 173 0.18 -10.21 19.75
CA GLY A 173 0.30 -8.77 19.58
C GLY A 173 -0.05 -8.28 18.17
N CYS A 174 0.40 -8.98 17.13
CA CYS A 174 0.04 -8.68 15.74
C CYS A 174 -1.48 -8.64 15.54
N MET A 175 -2.18 -9.72 15.92
CA MET A 175 -3.62 -9.83 15.77
C MET A 175 -4.37 -8.83 16.64
N ARG A 176 -3.94 -8.66 17.90
CA ARG A 176 -4.54 -7.69 18.83
C ARG A 176 -4.47 -6.27 18.27
N ASN A 177 -3.31 -5.86 17.76
CA ASN A 177 -3.12 -4.53 17.20
C ASN A 177 -4.03 -4.31 15.99
N TYR A 178 -4.10 -5.27 15.06
CA TYR A 178 -5.01 -5.18 13.91
C TYR A 178 -6.46 -4.97 14.35
N LEU A 179 -6.96 -5.79 15.29
CA LEU A 179 -8.34 -5.71 15.77
C LEU A 179 -8.64 -4.38 16.47
N ILE A 180 -7.72 -3.89 17.31
CA ILE A 180 -7.89 -2.58 17.95
C ILE A 180 -7.96 -1.48 16.90
N LEU A 181 -7.02 -1.44 15.95
CA LEU A 181 -6.98 -0.43 14.90
C LEU A 181 -8.24 -0.48 14.02
N LYS A 182 -8.76 -1.69 13.74
CA LYS A 182 -10.03 -1.89 13.03
C LYS A 182 -11.20 -1.26 13.77
N ASP A 183 -11.31 -1.50 15.08
CA ASP A 183 -12.37 -0.92 15.90
C ASP A 183 -12.27 0.61 15.94
N ARG A 184 -11.06 1.17 16.07
CA ARG A 184 -10.84 2.63 16.06
C ARG A 184 -11.16 3.25 14.71
N ALA A 185 -10.76 2.61 13.61
CA ALA A 185 -11.05 3.08 12.26
C ALA A 185 -12.56 3.05 11.97
N ALA A 186 -13.25 1.99 12.40
CA ALA A 186 -14.71 1.90 12.28
C ALA A 186 -15.42 3.01 13.07
N ALA A 187 -14.99 3.28 14.31
CA ALA A 187 -15.52 4.37 15.13
C ALA A 187 -15.27 5.75 14.48
N PHE A 188 -14.06 5.99 13.96
CA PHE A 188 -13.71 7.21 13.23
C PHE A 188 -14.66 7.45 12.06
N ARG A 189 -14.93 6.44 11.23
CA ARG A 189 -15.83 6.58 10.06
C ARG A 189 -17.31 6.74 10.43
N ALA A 190 -17.71 6.20 11.58
CA ALA A 190 -19.09 6.29 12.06
C ALA A 190 -19.42 7.61 12.79
N ASP A 191 -18.40 8.37 13.22
CA ASP A 191 -18.57 9.61 13.95
C ASP A 191 -19.15 10.74 13.06
N PRO A 192 -20.33 11.31 13.40
CA PRO A 192 -20.91 12.43 12.65
C PRO A 192 -20.00 13.66 12.54
N GLN A 193 -19.17 13.94 13.56
CA GLN A 193 -18.23 15.08 13.50
C GLN A 193 -17.10 14.82 12.51
N VAL A 194 -16.67 13.57 12.36
CA VAL A 194 -15.71 13.18 11.32
C VAL A 194 -16.35 13.30 9.95
N GLN A 195 -17.62 12.89 9.79
CA GLN A 195 -18.34 13.05 8.52
C GLN A 195 -18.48 14.51 8.10
N GLU A 196 -18.80 15.40 9.04
CA GLU A 196 -18.80 16.85 8.81
C GLU A 196 -17.41 17.37 8.43
N ALA A 197 -16.36 16.94 9.14
CA ALA A 197 -14.98 17.34 8.86
C ALA A 197 -14.48 16.84 7.48
N LEU A 198 -14.90 15.64 7.05
CA LEU A 198 -14.59 15.09 5.72
C LEU A 198 -15.23 15.95 4.61
N ALA A 199 -16.49 16.37 4.78
CA ALA A 199 -17.16 17.28 3.85
C ALA A 199 -16.54 18.67 3.85
N ALA A 200 -16.18 19.22 5.03
CA ALA A 200 -15.47 20.49 5.14
C ALA A 200 -14.09 20.45 4.45
N ALA A 201 -13.46 19.27 4.41
CA ALA A 201 -12.21 19.01 3.70
C ALA A 201 -12.41 18.64 2.21
N ARG A 202 -13.65 18.65 1.70
CA ARG A 202 -14.04 18.39 0.30
C ARG A 202 -13.65 17.02 -0.24
N LEU A 203 -13.63 16.01 0.63
CA LEU A 203 -13.34 14.62 0.22
C LEU A 203 -14.48 14.04 -0.64
N ASP A 204 -15.70 14.51 -0.43
CA ASP A 204 -16.86 14.23 -1.29
C ASP A 204 -16.68 14.83 -2.69
N GLU A 205 -16.08 16.02 -2.80
CA GLU A 205 -15.84 16.66 -4.09
C GLU A 205 -14.76 15.94 -4.91
N LEU A 206 -13.70 15.44 -4.26
CA LEU A 206 -12.64 14.65 -4.91
C LEU A 206 -13.19 13.38 -5.56
N ALA A 207 -14.27 12.81 -5.02
CA ALA A 207 -14.90 11.59 -5.55
C ALA A 207 -15.77 11.84 -6.79
N ARG A 208 -16.00 13.10 -7.19
CA ARG A 208 -16.79 13.45 -8.37
C ARG A 208 -15.90 13.54 -9.62
N PRO A 209 -16.39 13.13 -10.80
CA PRO A 209 -15.67 13.38 -12.05
C PRO A 209 -15.39 14.87 -12.23
N THR A 210 -14.16 15.22 -12.65
CA THR A 210 -13.76 16.62 -12.84
C THR A 210 -14.53 17.33 -13.95
N ALA A 211 -14.87 16.61 -15.03
CA ALA A 211 -15.57 17.14 -16.20
C ALA A 211 -16.44 16.04 -16.83
N GLU A 212 -17.55 15.71 -16.16
CA GLU A 212 -18.50 14.69 -16.64
C GLU A 212 -19.20 15.09 -17.96
N ASP A 213 -19.28 16.39 -18.21
CA ASP A 213 -19.83 17.02 -19.40
C ASP A 213 -18.86 17.08 -20.59
N GLY A 214 -17.63 16.61 -20.41
CA GLY A 214 -16.63 16.40 -21.47
C GLY A 214 -15.84 17.65 -21.90
N LEU A 215 -14.81 17.42 -22.70
CA LEU A 215 -13.82 18.44 -23.09
C LEU A 215 -14.44 19.65 -23.80
N THR A 216 -15.43 19.45 -24.67
CA THR A 216 -16.07 20.55 -25.40
C THR A 216 -16.77 21.52 -24.45
N SER A 217 -17.46 21.00 -23.43
CA SER A 217 -18.13 21.81 -22.42
C SER A 217 -17.12 22.55 -21.55
N LEU A 218 -16.06 21.86 -21.10
CA LEU A 218 -14.97 22.45 -20.33
C LEU A 218 -14.26 23.61 -21.07
N LEU A 219 -14.01 23.47 -22.38
CA LEU A 219 -13.39 24.52 -23.18
C LEU A 219 -14.30 25.74 -23.39
N ALA A 220 -15.62 25.55 -23.35
CA ALA A 220 -16.60 26.62 -23.49
C ALA A 220 -16.92 27.29 -22.14
N ASP A 221 -16.61 26.64 -21.02
CA ASP A 221 -16.91 27.14 -19.68
C ASP A 221 -15.91 28.21 -19.24
N ARG A 222 -16.35 29.46 -19.33
CA ARG A 222 -15.59 30.62 -18.86
C ARG A 222 -15.33 30.59 -17.36
N SER A 223 -16.17 29.91 -16.58
CA SER A 223 -16.02 29.80 -15.13
C SER A 223 -14.85 28.90 -14.71
N ALA A 224 -14.36 28.04 -15.61
CA ALA A 224 -13.17 27.22 -15.41
C ALA A 224 -11.86 27.98 -15.67
N TYR A 225 -11.90 29.16 -16.30
CA TYR A 225 -10.69 29.95 -16.62
C TYR A 225 -10.93 31.46 -16.59
N ASP A 226 -11.56 32.02 -17.63
CA ASP A 226 -11.69 33.48 -17.85
C ASP A 226 -12.26 34.24 -16.65
N THR A 227 -13.23 33.64 -15.97
CA THR A 227 -13.94 34.24 -14.84
C THR A 227 -13.70 33.46 -13.54
N PHE A 228 -12.72 32.56 -13.52
CA PHE A 228 -12.38 31.83 -12.31
C PHE A 228 -11.58 32.74 -11.36
N ASP A 229 -12.11 32.98 -10.17
CA ASP A 229 -11.44 33.77 -9.15
C ASP A 229 -10.41 32.91 -8.40
N VAL A 230 -9.17 32.92 -8.90
CA VAL A 230 -8.05 32.17 -8.32
C VAL A 230 -7.70 32.63 -6.91
N ASP A 231 -7.88 33.93 -6.59
CA ASP A 231 -7.50 34.50 -5.30
C ASP A 231 -8.51 34.10 -4.22
N ALA A 232 -9.81 34.21 -4.52
CA ALA A 232 -10.86 33.70 -3.64
C ALA A 232 -10.76 32.18 -3.46
N ALA A 233 -10.43 31.44 -4.53
CA ALA A 233 -10.23 30.00 -4.46
C ALA A 233 -9.05 29.61 -3.56
N ALA A 234 -7.92 30.32 -3.65
CA ALA A 234 -6.70 30.08 -2.89
C ALA A 234 -6.83 30.47 -1.40
N ALA A 235 -7.70 31.43 -1.07
CA ALA A 235 -7.95 31.83 0.31
C ALA A 235 -8.71 30.76 1.13
N ARG A 236 -9.25 29.71 0.49
CA ARG A 236 -9.99 28.64 1.17
C ARG A 236 -9.04 27.70 1.93
N GLY A 237 -9.11 27.71 3.27
CA GLY A 237 -8.44 26.71 4.09
C GLY A 237 -9.05 25.31 3.91
N MET A 238 -8.22 24.26 3.94
CA MET A 238 -8.65 22.88 3.68
C MET A 238 -9.16 22.11 4.92
N ALA A 239 -9.05 22.68 6.11
CA ALA A 239 -9.47 22.05 7.38
C ALA A 239 -8.81 20.69 7.69
N PHE A 240 -7.72 20.34 7.01
CA PHE A 240 -7.06 19.03 7.15
C PHE A 240 -6.51 18.77 8.57
N GLU A 241 -5.93 19.78 9.23
CA GLU A 241 -5.41 19.61 10.60
C GLU A 241 -6.52 19.26 11.61
N HIS A 242 -7.71 19.85 11.44
CA HIS A 242 -8.84 19.52 12.31
C HIS A 242 -9.32 18.08 12.09
N LEU A 243 -9.45 17.67 10.83
CA LEU A 243 -9.80 16.30 10.46
C LEU A 243 -8.76 15.29 10.97
N ASP A 244 -7.48 15.61 10.84
CA ASP A 244 -6.38 14.76 11.31
C ASP A 244 -6.34 14.65 12.84
N GLN A 245 -6.64 15.73 13.55
CA GLN A 245 -6.75 15.69 15.01
C GLN A 245 -7.91 14.80 15.47
N LEU A 246 -9.06 14.84 14.79
CA LEU A 246 -10.15 13.91 15.08
C LEU A 246 -9.71 12.45 14.88
N ALA A 247 -8.96 12.17 13.80
CA ALA A 247 -8.42 10.83 13.57
C ALA A 247 -7.45 10.39 14.69
N MET A 248 -6.60 11.30 15.17
CA MET A 248 -5.72 11.05 16.30
C MET A 248 -6.51 10.76 17.59
N ASP A 249 -7.54 11.54 17.88
CA ASP A 249 -8.37 11.35 19.07
C ASP A 249 -9.04 9.97 19.05
N HIS A 250 -9.58 9.53 17.91
CA HIS A 250 -10.13 8.18 17.72
C HIS A 250 -9.09 7.08 17.89
N LEU A 251 -7.91 7.24 17.28
CA LEU A 251 -6.80 6.29 17.43
C LEU A 251 -6.38 6.14 18.90
N LEU A 252 -6.29 7.24 19.65
CA LEU A 252 -5.91 7.23 21.06
C LEU A 252 -7.06 6.84 22.00
N GLY A 253 -8.30 6.78 21.52
CA GLY A 253 -9.48 6.49 22.33
C GLY A 253 -9.86 7.65 23.26
N ALA A 254 -9.59 8.87 22.81
CA ALA A 254 -9.96 10.11 23.49
C ALA A 254 -11.35 10.61 23.09
N ARG A 255 -12.12 9.80 22.33
CA ARG A 255 -13.53 10.00 21.94
C ARG A 255 -14.27 8.67 21.91
#